data_AF-A0A7C1GII9-F1
#
_entry.id   AF-A0A7C1GII9-F1
#
_cell.length_a   1.000
_cell.length_b   1.000
_cell.length_c   1.000
_cell.angle_alpha   90.00
_cell.angle_beta   90.00
_cell.angle_gamma   90.00
#
_symmetry.space_group_name_H-M   'P 1'
#
loop_
_entity.id
_entity.type
_entity.pdbx_description
1 polymer ?
#
loop_
_entity_poly.entity_id
_entity_poly.type
_entity_poly.pdbx_seq_one_letter_code
_entity_poly.pdbx_strand_id
1 'polypeptide(L)'
;MNRRKATKRMFLRADQGRRVRVCGFTLLELLIAVSVLTVIVGLVHATFASITSSMALARDNADRLRFKQIVWRNLSTNLQGVYADAGCVQPEYQFLGKSADGPHGAADNLRFATSLPLPGTRSLPGVSKIVTYELV
;
A
#
# COMPACT_ATOMS: atom_id res chain seq x y z
N MET A 1 46.02 82.25 -40.97
CA MET A 1 44.65 82.59 -40.54
C MET A 1 43.73 81.39 -40.84
N ASN A 2 43.10 80.86 -39.78
CA ASN A 2 41.83 80.12 -39.77
C ASN A 2 41.64 78.72 -40.43
N ARG A 3 41.12 77.83 -39.57
CA ARG A 3 40.14 76.74 -39.81
C ARG A 3 40.66 75.61 -40.73
N ARG A 4 40.85 74.38 -40.24
CA ARG A 4 39.79 73.48 -39.77
C ARG A 4 40.35 72.44 -38.79
N LYS A 5 40.06 72.66 -37.50
CA LYS A 5 39.94 71.58 -36.50
C LYS A 5 38.56 70.92 -36.71
N ALA A 6 38.43 69.67 -36.28
CA ALA A 6 37.18 68.93 -36.07
C ALA A 6 36.59 68.14 -37.25
N THR A 7 37.17 66.97 -37.56
CA THR A 7 36.39 65.77 -38.00
C THR A 7 37.26 64.51 -38.01
N LYS A 8 37.92 64.19 -36.88
CA LYS A 8 38.59 62.88 -36.73
C LYS A 8 38.71 62.44 -35.27
N ARG A 9 37.66 62.71 -34.49
CA ARG A 9 37.54 62.29 -33.08
C ARG A 9 36.12 61.80 -32.80
N MET A 10 35.63 60.81 -33.54
CA MET A 10 34.36 60.19 -33.14
C MET A 10 34.05 58.85 -33.79
N PHE A 11 35.00 57.92 -33.92
CA PHE A 11 34.60 56.51 -34.14
C PHE A 11 35.72 55.51 -33.81
N LEU A 12 36.50 55.78 -32.77
CA LEU A 12 37.17 54.71 -32.04
C LEU A 12 36.25 54.38 -30.87
N ARG A 13 35.16 53.69 -31.21
CA ARG A 13 34.34 52.95 -30.26
C ARG A 13 35.33 52.01 -29.60
N ALA A 14 35.76 52.36 -28.39
CA ALA A 14 36.48 51.45 -27.53
C ALA A 14 35.56 50.24 -27.40
N ASP A 15 35.89 49.20 -28.17
CA ASP A 15 35.44 47.85 -27.89
C ASP A 15 36.11 47.52 -26.57
N GLN A 16 35.47 47.99 -25.50
CA GLN A 16 35.74 47.56 -24.14
C GLN A 16 35.43 46.07 -24.17
N GLY A 17 36.46 45.30 -24.48
CA GLY A 17 36.50 43.88 -24.24
C GLY A 17 36.17 43.70 -22.77
N ARG A 18 34.88 43.49 -22.48
CA ARG A 18 34.44 42.77 -21.30
C ARG A 18 35.13 41.43 -21.42
N ARG A 19 36.34 41.35 -20.86
CA ARG A 19 36.93 40.08 -20.47
C ARG A 19 35.94 39.51 -19.47
N VAL A 20 35.04 38.66 -19.96
CA VAL A 20 34.27 37.76 -19.11
C VAL A 20 35.35 36.95 -18.39
N ARG A 21 35.62 37.30 -17.13
CA ARG A 21 36.49 36.49 -16.31
C ARG A 21 35.78 35.16 -16.19
N VAL A 22 36.31 34.15 -16.88
CA VAL A 22 35.92 32.76 -16.64
C VAL A 22 36.52 32.42 -15.29
N CYS A 23 35.77 32.69 -14.21
CA CYS A 23 36.09 32.16 -12.90
C CYS A 23 35.83 30.65 -12.97
N GLY A 24 36.89 29.86 -13.00
CA GLY A 24 36.78 28.42 -12.80
C GLY A 24 36.26 28.13 -11.38
N PHE A 25 35.49 27.05 -11.24
CA PHE A 25 35.08 26.56 -9.92
C PHE A 25 36.32 26.22 -9.10
N THR A 26 36.37 26.66 -7.85
CA THR A 26 37.42 26.20 -6.94
C THR A 26 37.14 24.77 -6.53
N LEU A 27 38.18 23.94 -6.40
CA LEU A 27 38.06 22.55 -5.92
C LEU A 27 37.30 22.47 -4.58
N LEU A 28 37.51 23.48 -3.72
CA LEU A 28 36.83 23.59 -2.43
C LEU A 28 35.33 23.82 -2.58
N GLU A 29 34.91 24.68 -3.50
CA GLU A 29 33.49 24.95 -3.78
C GLU A 29 32.79 23.71 -4.36
N LEU A 30 33.47 22.99 -5.25
CA LEU A 30 32.97 21.70 -5.75
C LEU A 30 32.80 20.68 -4.62
N LEU A 31 33.78 20.59 -3.72
CA LEU A 31 33.75 19.62 -2.62
C LEU A 31 32.64 19.95 -1.61
N ILE A 32 32.42 21.24 -1.33
CA ILE A 32 31.28 21.70 -0.53
C ILE A 32 29.97 21.36 -1.24
N ALA A 33 29.83 21.67 -2.53
CA ALA A 33 28.60 21.39 -3.28
C ALA A 33 28.26 19.89 -3.28
N VAL A 34 29.25 19.02 -3.51
CA VAL A 34 29.07 17.57 -3.47
C VAL A 34 28.72 17.11 -2.05
N SER A 35 29.36 17.64 -1.01
CA SER A 35 29.04 17.27 0.38
C SER A 35 27.58 17.60 0.73
N VAL A 36 27.11 18.81 0.40
CA VAL A 36 25.71 19.22 0.62
C VAL A 36 24.76 18.35 -0.19
N LEU A 37 25.09 18.06 -1.45
CA LEU A 37 24.29 17.17 -2.30
C LEU A 37 24.16 15.77 -1.67
N THR A 38 25.26 15.19 -1.18
CA THR A 38 25.22 13.85 -0.54
C THR A 38 24.36 13.84 0.71
N VAL A 39 24.41 14.89 1.54
CA VAL A 39 23.56 15.02 2.73
C VAL A 39 22.09 15.08 2.33
N ILE A 40 21.74 15.89 1.32
CA ILE A 40 20.37 16.00 0.83
C ILE A 40 19.86 14.66 0.30
N VAL A 41 20.64 13.99 -0.54
CA VAL A 41 20.26 12.67 -1.10
C VAL A 41 20.08 11.64 0.02
N GLY A 42 20.96 11.64 1.04
CA GLY A 42 20.83 10.77 2.20
C GLY A 42 19.53 10.98 2.97
N LEU A 43 19.13 12.23 3.20
CA LEU A 43 17.87 12.57 3.86
C LEU A 43 16.65 12.10 3.05
N VAL A 44 16.66 12.32 1.73
CA VAL A 44 15.57 11.87 0.85
C VAL A 44 15.47 10.34 0.84
N HIS A 45 16.60 9.64 0.77
CA HIS A 45 16.61 8.19 0.80
C HIS A 45 16.10 7.64 2.15
N ALA A 46 16.53 8.23 3.26
CA ALA A 46 16.08 7.82 4.60
C ALA A 46 14.57 8.03 4.81
N THR A 47 14.04 9.17 4.37
CA THR A 47 12.60 9.45 4.47
C THR A 47 11.79 8.50 3.58
N PHE A 48 12.24 8.25 2.35
CA PHE A 48 11.60 7.28 1.46
C PHE A 48 11.57 5.88 2.07
N ALA A 49 12.70 5.38 2.58
CA ALA A 49 12.78 4.07 3.24
C ALA A 49 11.84 3.95 4.46
N SER A 50 11.74 5.01 5.25
CA SER A 50 10.82 5.08 6.40
C SER A 50 9.35 5.04 5.99
N ILE A 51 8.98 5.77 4.92
CA ILE A 51 7.61 5.75 4.39
C ILE A 51 7.27 4.38 3.81
N THR A 52 8.16 3.79 3.01
CA THR A 52 7.92 2.47 2.40
C THR A 52 7.74 1.38 3.45
N SER A 53 8.58 1.35 4.49
CA SER A 53 8.42 0.38 5.59
C SER A 53 7.13 0.60 6.37
N SER A 54 6.77 1.85 6.66
CA SER A 54 5.51 2.19 7.32
C SER A 54 4.29 1.78 6.49
N MET A 55 4.33 1.99 5.17
CA MET A 55 3.27 1.54 4.26
C MET A 55 3.13 0.02 4.23
N ALA A 56 4.24 -0.72 4.23
CA ALA A 56 4.21 -2.18 4.26
C ALA A 56 3.52 -2.70 5.55
N LEU A 57 3.86 -2.12 6.71
CA LEU A 57 3.21 -2.46 7.97
C LEU A 57 1.72 -2.08 8.00
N ALA A 58 1.39 -0.88 7.51
CA ALA A 58 0.00 -0.45 7.40
C ALA A 58 -0.81 -1.38 6.49
N ARG A 59 -0.19 -1.88 5.42
CA ARG A 59 -0.82 -2.80 4.48
C ARG A 59 -1.11 -4.16 5.10
N ASP A 60 -0.13 -4.78 5.77
CA ASP A 60 -0.34 -6.06 6.47
C ASP A 60 -1.46 -5.95 7.52
N ASN A 61 -1.46 -4.85 8.29
CA ASN A 61 -2.52 -4.61 9.28
C ASN A 61 -3.91 -4.44 8.62
N ALA A 62 -3.99 -3.73 7.51
CA ALA A 62 -5.24 -3.56 6.77
C ALA A 62 -5.74 -4.90 6.19
N ASP A 63 -4.85 -5.72 5.64
CA ASP A 63 -5.19 -7.01 5.07
C ASP A 63 -5.64 -8.00 6.16
N ARG A 64 -5.00 -8.00 7.34
CA ARG A 64 -5.44 -8.77 8.51
C ARG A 64 -6.81 -8.35 9.03
N LEU A 65 -7.06 -7.04 9.12
CA LEU A 65 -8.35 -6.52 9.57
C LEU A 65 -9.45 -6.89 8.57
N ARG A 66 -9.18 -6.73 7.27
CA ARG A 66 -10.11 -7.09 6.21
C ARG A 66 -10.43 -8.58 6.22
N PHE A 67 -9.43 -9.43 6.41
CA PHE A 67 -9.62 -10.87 6.56
C PHE A 67 -10.54 -11.19 7.75
N LYS A 68 -10.25 -10.63 8.92
CA LYS A 68 -11.09 -10.80 10.13
C LYS A 68 -12.53 -10.36 9.88
N GLN A 69 -12.74 -9.20 9.24
CA GLN A 69 -14.07 -8.69 8.92
C GLN A 69 -14.82 -9.60 7.94
N ILE A 70 -14.15 -10.12 6.91
CA ILE A 70 -14.76 -11.05 5.95
C ILE A 70 -15.17 -12.35 6.64
N VAL A 71 -14.28 -12.94 7.43
CA VAL A 71 -14.54 -14.17 8.18
C VAL A 71 -15.69 -13.95 9.16
N TRP A 72 -15.64 -12.88 9.96
CA TRP A 72 -16.70 -12.54 10.91
C TRP A 72 -18.05 -12.34 10.22
N ARG A 73 -18.09 -11.57 9.14
CA ARG A 73 -19.33 -11.33 8.39
C ARG A 73 -19.89 -12.63 7.83
N ASN A 74 -19.03 -13.46 7.24
CA ASN A 74 -19.44 -14.74 6.68
C ASN A 74 -19.99 -15.68 7.76
N LEU A 75 -19.27 -15.82 8.88
CA LEU A 75 -19.69 -16.64 10.02
C LEU A 75 -21.00 -16.14 10.62
N SER A 76 -21.08 -14.85 10.96
CA SER A 76 -22.28 -14.24 11.54
C SER A 76 -23.48 -14.37 10.60
N THR A 77 -23.29 -14.14 9.30
CA THR A 77 -24.37 -14.30 8.32
C THR A 77 -24.83 -15.76 8.27
N ASN A 78 -23.93 -16.73 8.13
CA ASN A 78 -24.33 -18.14 8.06
C ASN A 78 -24.97 -18.65 9.37
N LEU A 79 -24.49 -18.20 10.54
CA LEU A 79 -25.06 -18.55 11.84
C LEU A 79 -26.50 -18.03 12.04
N GLN A 80 -26.82 -16.86 11.50
CA GLN A 80 -28.19 -16.32 11.57
C GLN A 80 -29.20 -17.14 10.77
N GLY A 81 -28.75 -17.83 9.73
CA GLY A 81 -29.59 -18.66 8.87
C GLY A 81 -29.48 -20.15 9.18
N VAL A 82 -29.02 -20.54 10.37
CA VAL A 82 -28.90 -21.93 10.77
C VAL A 82 -30.27 -22.60 10.74
N TYR A 83 -30.34 -23.75 10.10
CA TYR A 83 -31.48 -24.66 10.14
C TYR A 83 -31.02 -25.97 10.76
N ALA A 84 -31.68 -26.37 11.84
CA ALA A 84 -31.45 -27.64 12.51
C ALA A 84 -32.78 -28.41 12.58
N ASP A 85 -32.77 -29.65 12.11
CA ASP A 85 -33.91 -30.55 12.26
C ASP A 85 -34.02 -30.99 13.72
N ALA A 86 -35.11 -30.62 14.39
CA ALA A 86 -35.35 -30.94 15.80
C ALA A 86 -35.49 -32.46 16.04
N GLY A 87 -35.88 -33.22 15.04
CA GLY A 87 -35.98 -34.68 15.13
C GLY A 87 -34.66 -35.41 14.89
N CYS A 88 -33.61 -34.70 14.45
CA CYS A 88 -32.34 -35.28 14.00
C CYS A 88 -32.52 -36.43 13.00
N VAL A 89 -33.63 -36.45 12.25
CA VAL A 89 -34.03 -37.58 11.39
C VAL A 89 -33.09 -37.65 10.19
N GLN A 90 -32.67 -36.48 9.70
CA GLN A 90 -31.73 -36.36 8.61
C GLN A 90 -30.35 -35.96 9.15
N PRO A 91 -29.30 -36.78 8.94
CA PRO A 91 -27.96 -36.50 9.48
C PRO A 91 -27.32 -35.26 8.85
N GLU A 92 -27.79 -34.83 7.69
CA GLU A 92 -27.29 -33.67 6.95
C GLU A 92 -27.70 -32.32 7.57
N TYR A 93 -28.81 -32.29 8.33
CA TYR A 93 -29.36 -31.10 8.97
C TYR A 93 -29.02 -31.00 10.46
N GLN A 94 -28.06 -31.78 10.94
CA GLN A 94 -27.62 -31.71 12.33
C GLN A 94 -26.65 -30.54 12.53
N PHE A 95 -26.81 -29.85 13.66
CA PHE A 95 -25.85 -28.84 14.13
C PHE A 95 -24.79 -29.53 14.98
N LEU A 96 -23.60 -29.74 14.41
CA LEU A 96 -22.53 -30.53 15.01
C LEU A 96 -21.32 -29.64 15.30
N GLY A 97 -20.97 -29.53 16.58
CA GLY A 97 -19.69 -28.98 17.03
C GLY A 97 -18.81 -30.12 17.55
N LYS A 98 -17.58 -30.22 17.07
CA LYS A 98 -16.57 -31.13 17.62
C LYS A 98 -15.40 -30.29 18.10
N SER A 99 -15.07 -30.41 19.37
CA SER A 99 -13.81 -29.88 19.87
C SER A 99 -12.74 -30.95 19.79
N ALA A 100 -11.58 -30.60 19.26
CA ALA A 100 -10.45 -31.50 19.12
C ALA A 100 -9.16 -30.71 19.33
N ASP A 101 -8.13 -31.37 19.86
CA ASP A 101 -6.79 -30.79 19.95
C ASP A 101 -5.94 -31.35 18.80
N GLY A 102 -5.38 -30.46 17.98
CA GLY A 102 -4.48 -30.76 16.88
C GLY A 102 -3.01 -30.53 17.24
N PRO A 103 -2.08 -30.89 16.33
CA PRO A 103 -0.63 -30.76 16.56
C PRO A 103 -0.14 -29.32 16.82
N HIS A 104 -0.94 -28.32 16.44
CA HIS A 104 -0.60 -26.91 16.50
C HIS A 104 -1.57 -26.07 17.36
N GLY A 105 -2.49 -26.71 18.10
CA GLY A 105 -3.51 -26.02 18.92
C GLY A 105 -4.90 -26.63 18.74
N ALA A 106 -5.95 -25.90 19.12
CA ALA A 106 -7.33 -26.36 18.97
C ALA A 106 -7.69 -26.55 17.47
N ALA A 107 -8.27 -27.70 17.16
CA ALA A 107 -8.73 -28.15 15.85
C ALA A 107 -10.26 -28.33 15.85
N ASP A 108 -10.97 -27.36 16.43
CA ASP A 108 -12.42 -27.42 16.54
C ASP A 108 -13.08 -27.34 15.15
N ASN A 109 -14.18 -28.07 15.00
CA ASN A 109 -15.00 -28.12 13.80
C ASN A 109 -16.45 -27.75 14.15
N LEU A 110 -17.05 -26.90 13.33
CA LEU A 110 -18.47 -26.59 13.39
C LEU A 110 -19.13 -26.85 12.03
N ARG A 111 -20.09 -27.78 11.99
CA ARG A 111 -20.85 -28.14 10.80
C ARG A 111 -22.35 -27.93 11.03
N PHE A 112 -23.01 -27.27 10.09
CA PHE A 112 -24.46 -27.05 10.14
C PHE A 112 -25.04 -26.80 8.75
N ALA A 113 -26.35 -26.93 8.63
CA ALA A 113 -27.07 -26.51 7.44
C ALA A 113 -27.60 -25.08 7.59
N THR A 114 -27.64 -24.34 6.50
CA THR A 114 -28.22 -22.99 6.46
C THR A 114 -29.19 -22.85 5.29
N SER A 115 -30.29 -22.13 5.54
CA SER A 115 -31.31 -21.77 4.56
C SER A 115 -30.93 -20.57 3.70
N LEU A 116 -29.75 -19.99 3.93
CA LEU A 116 -29.29 -18.85 3.15
C LEU A 116 -28.96 -19.26 1.72
N PRO A 117 -29.27 -18.41 0.73
CA PRO A 117 -29.01 -18.71 -0.65
C PRO A 117 -27.50 -18.92 -0.89
N LEU A 118 -27.20 -19.83 -1.81
CA LEU A 118 -25.86 -19.96 -2.35
C LEU A 118 -25.47 -18.64 -3.05
N PRO A 119 -24.28 -18.09 -2.81
CA PRO A 119 -23.81 -16.94 -3.58
C PRO A 119 -23.60 -17.37 -5.04
N GLY A 120 -24.25 -16.69 -5.99
CA GLY A 120 -24.06 -16.90 -7.43
C GLY A 120 -25.36 -17.04 -8.21
N THR A 121 -25.25 -17.14 -9.54
CA THR A 121 -26.38 -17.17 -10.48
C THR A 121 -27.17 -18.49 -10.48
N ARG A 122 -26.72 -19.50 -9.75
CA ARG A 122 -27.32 -20.86 -9.68
C ARG A 122 -28.01 -21.16 -8.36
N SER A 123 -28.31 -20.16 -7.53
CA SER A 123 -29.04 -20.38 -6.28
C SER A 123 -30.53 -20.59 -6.57
N LEU A 124 -30.99 -21.84 -6.49
CA LEU A 124 -32.41 -22.13 -6.52
C LEU A 124 -33.03 -21.80 -5.15
N PRO A 125 -34.19 -21.13 -5.10
CA PRO A 125 -34.88 -20.89 -3.84
C PRO A 125 -35.26 -22.22 -3.17
N GLY A 126 -35.09 -22.30 -1.85
CA GLY A 126 -35.40 -23.49 -1.05
C GLY A 126 -34.28 -24.53 -0.95
N VAL A 127 -33.13 -24.33 -1.62
CA VAL A 127 -31.95 -25.19 -1.45
C VAL A 127 -31.15 -24.72 -0.24
N SER A 128 -31.10 -25.56 0.80
CA SER A 128 -30.19 -25.39 1.93
C SER A 128 -28.77 -25.82 1.56
N LYS A 129 -27.78 -25.12 2.10
CA LYS A 129 -26.36 -25.51 1.95
C LYS A 129 -25.80 -25.96 3.29
N ILE A 130 -24.87 -26.90 3.25
CA ILE A 130 -24.10 -27.35 4.42
C ILE A 130 -22.84 -26.50 4.49
N VAL A 131 -22.56 -25.93 5.66
CA VAL A 131 -21.38 -25.13 5.94
C VAL A 131 -20.57 -25.85 7.01
N THR A 132 -19.27 -25.98 6.76
CA THR A 132 -18.30 -26.53 7.70
C THR A 132 -17.21 -25.49 7.93
N TYR A 133 -16.98 -25.15 9.19
CA TYR A 133 -15.85 -24.35 9.63
C TYR A 133 -14.89 -25.25 10.38
N GLU A 134 -13.61 -25.16 10.04
CA GLU A 134 -12.55 -25.97 10.65
C GLU A 134 -11.40 -25.04 11.03
N LEU A 135 -10.91 -25.20 12.25
CA LEU A 135 -9.64 -24.62 12.68
C LEU A 135 -8.52 -25.57 12.26
N VAL A 136 -7.61 -25.05 11.42
CA VAL A 136 -6.44 -25.76 10.88
C VAL A 136 -5.17 -25.15 11.45
#